data_AF-A0A7J8PH17-F1
#
_entry.id   AF-A0A7J8PH17-F1
#
_cell.length_a   1.000
_cell.length_b   1.000
_cell.length_c   1.000
_cell.angle_alpha   90.00
_cell.angle_beta   90.00
_cell.angle_gamma   90.00
#
_symmetry.space_group_name_H-M   'P 1'
#
loop_
_entity.id
_entity.type
_entity.pdbx_description
1 polymer ?
#
loop_
_entity_poly.entity_id
_entity_poly.type
_entity_poly.pdbx_seq_one_letter_code
_entity_poly.pdbx_strand_id
1 'polypeptide(L)'
;NLGLIEESKISRSLPWRRPANVFRVKEDVRPIFWANRPKSYLSRTIGWDQYPQGRWGDSRNPSYGALSDYQFMRPRARDKKLQEEWATPLKSIDDIQEKFKNHCLGKLRSSPWSELDGLQPETKIIHEQLGKINLKGFLTINSQPAVNGERSDSPSVGWGGPGGYVYQKAYLEFFCSLDKLDALVKKCNSFSSLTYVAVNKKGNLLSNIGLTDVNAVTWGVFPAKEIIQPTVVDPASFMVWKDEAFEIWSRSWSALYPDGDPSKNLLEEIQSSYYLVSLVDNNYMD
;
A
#
# COMPACT_ATOMS: atom_id res chain seq x y z
N ASN A 1 -9.43 -4.88 32.33
CA ASN A 1 -10.22 -4.69 31.10
C ASN A 1 -11.65 -4.36 31.54
N LEU A 2 -12.05 -3.08 31.54
CA LEU A 2 -13.29 -2.62 32.19
C LEU A 2 -14.57 -2.95 31.40
N GLY A 3 -14.48 -3.63 30.26
CA GLY A 3 -15.65 -3.97 29.44
C GLY A 3 -16.38 -2.76 28.85
N LEU A 4 -15.80 -1.56 28.89
CA LEU A 4 -16.43 -0.31 28.45
C LEU A 4 -16.46 -0.16 26.91
N ILE A 5 -15.67 -0.95 26.20
CA ILE A 5 -15.60 -0.95 24.73
C ILE A 5 -15.60 -2.40 24.27
N GLU A 6 -16.67 -2.82 23.60
CA GLU A 6 -16.66 -4.03 22.78
C GLU A 6 -16.00 -3.68 21.45
N GLU A 7 -14.71 -3.97 21.33
CA GLU A 7 -13.96 -3.73 20.08
C GLU A 7 -14.58 -4.48 18.89
N SER A 8 -15.23 -5.62 19.12
CA SER A 8 -16.01 -6.37 18.13
C SER A 8 -17.25 -5.62 17.59
N LYS A 9 -17.71 -4.56 18.27
CA LYS A 9 -18.83 -3.71 17.84
C LYS A 9 -18.41 -2.41 17.16
N ILE A 10 -17.11 -2.12 17.06
CA ILE A 10 -16.62 -0.94 16.34
C ILE A 10 -16.67 -1.24 14.83
N SER A 11 -17.80 -0.92 14.20
CA SER A 11 -17.95 -1.04 12.75
C SER A 11 -17.12 0.03 12.02
N ARG A 12 -16.19 -0.40 11.16
CA ARG A 12 -15.50 0.53 10.25
C ARG A 12 -16.46 1.01 9.15
N SER A 13 -16.54 2.32 8.95
CA SER A 13 -17.41 2.92 7.93
C SER A 13 -16.82 2.84 6.52
N LEU A 14 -15.50 2.80 6.41
CA LEU A 14 -14.72 2.65 5.18
C LEU A 14 -13.54 1.70 5.45
N PRO A 15 -12.84 1.19 4.41
CA PRO A 15 -11.63 0.38 4.58
C PRO A 15 -10.48 1.12 5.29
N TRP A 16 -10.54 2.45 5.34
CA TRP A 16 -9.57 3.32 6.00
C TRP A 16 -10.25 4.24 7.02
N ARG A 17 -9.48 4.67 8.03
CA ARG A 17 -9.99 5.54 9.09
C ARG A 17 -10.24 6.95 8.57
N ARG A 18 -11.48 7.44 8.74
CA ARG A 18 -11.82 8.83 8.41
C ARG A 18 -11.10 9.81 9.34
N PRO A 19 -10.53 10.91 8.81
CA PRO A 19 -9.95 11.96 9.62
C PRO A 19 -11.05 12.73 10.36
N ALA A 20 -10.74 13.27 11.54
CA ALA A 20 -11.66 14.08 12.33
C ALA A 20 -11.83 15.53 11.81
N ASN A 21 -11.13 15.90 10.74
CA ASN A 21 -11.17 17.23 10.16
C ASN A 21 -12.52 17.47 9.46
N VAL A 22 -13.23 18.53 9.86
CA VAL A 22 -14.54 18.93 9.33
C VAL A 22 -14.53 19.18 7.82
N PHE A 23 -13.41 19.62 7.24
CA PHE A 23 -13.29 19.86 5.79
C PHE A 23 -13.23 18.58 4.97
N ARG A 24 -12.98 17.42 5.60
CA ARG A 24 -12.83 16.10 4.95
C ARG A 24 -14.00 15.16 5.19
N VAL A 25 -15.10 15.66 5.75
CA VAL A 25 -16.27 14.82 6.11
C VAL A 25 -16.85 14.08 4.91
N LYS A 26 -16.77 14.68 3.73
CA LYS A 26 -17.25 14.12 2.46
C LYS A 26 -16.23 13.27 1.71
N GLU A 27 -14.97 13.22 2.18
CA GLU A 27 -13.94 12.39 1.57
C GLU A 27 -14.32 10.91 1.75
N ASP A 28 -14.52 10.20 0.64
CA ASP A 28 -14.92 8.79 0.67
C ASP A 28 -14.16 7.89 -0.31
N VAL A 29 -13.24 8.43 -1.12
CA VAL A 29 -12.39 7.67 -2.05
C VAL A 29 -10.93 8.13 -2.00
N ARG A 30 -9.98 7.17 -1.98
CA ARG A 30 -8.53 7.40 -1.94
C ARG A 30 -7.74 6.44 -2.84
N PRO A 31 -6.53 6.79 -3.29
CA PRO A 31 -5.63 5.85 -3.92
C PRO A 31 -5.06 4.88 -2.89
N ILE A 32 -4.90 3.61 -3.28
CA ILE A 32 -4.46 2.53 -2.39
C ILE A 32 -3.03 2.70 -1.86
N PHE A 33 -2.19 3.48 -2.54
CA PHE A 33 -0.74 3.54 -2.30
C PHE A 33 -0.36 4.00 -0.88
N TRP A 34 -1.16 4.88 -0.28
CA TRP A 34 -0.96 5.35 1.10
C TRP A 34 -1.79 4.58 2.14
N ALA A 35 -2.37 3.42 1.80
CA ALA A 35 -3.14 2.61 2.76
C ALA A 35 -2.34 2.31 4.04
N ASN A 36 -1.04 2.03 3.87
CA ASN A 36 -0.12 1.78 4.97
C ASN A 36 0.49 3.06 5.56
N ARG A 37 0.30 4.25 4.96
CA ARG A 37 0.88 5.53 5.40
C ARG A 37 -0.16 6.67 5.44
N PRO A 38 -1.24 6.51 6.23
CA PRO A 38 -2.35 7.47 6.23
C PRO A 38 -1.95 8.87 6.70
N LYS A 39 -0.95 9.02 7.59
CA LYS A 39 -0.52 10.35 8.04
C LYS A 39 0.21 11.09 6.93
N SER A 40 1.05 10.40 6.17
CA SER A 40 1.68 10.97 4.98
C SER A 40 0.63 11.47 3.98
N TYR A 41 -0.36 10.64 3.64
CA TYR A 41 -1.45 11.07 2.75
C TYR A 41 -2.17 12.34 3.24
N LEU A 42 -2.52 12.39 4.53
CA LEU A 42 -3.18 13.56 5.12
C LEU A 42 -2.29 14.82 5.05
N SER A 43 -0.98 14.67 5.31
CA SER A 43 -0.01 15.76 5.19
C SER A 43 0.09 16.26 3.74
N ARG A 44 0.17 15.35 2.76
CA ARG A 44 0.32 15.70 1.34
C ARG A 44 -0.94 16.30 0.72
N THR A 45 -2.10 16.04 1.29
CA THR A 45 -3.38 16.54 0.79
C THR A 45 -3.97 17.66 1.65
N ILE A 46 -3.22 18.20 2.63
CA ILE A 46 -3.72 19.18 3.58
C ILE A 46 -4.20 20.49 2.93
N GLY A 47 -3.54 20.88 1.83
CA GLY A 47 -3.83 22.11 1.08
C GLY A 47 -4.87 21.96 -0.02
N TRP A 48 -5.62 20.85 -0.05
CA TRP A 48 -6.69 20.67 -1.03
C TRP A 48 -7.95 21.45 -0.65
N ASP A 49 -8.51 22.20 -1.60
CA ASP A 49 -9.75 22.95 -1.43
C ASP A 49 -10.99 22.04 -1.37
N GLN A 50 -10.98 20.96 -2.17
CA GLN A 50 -12.03 19.95 -2.22
C GLN A 50 -11.42 18.56 -2.09
N TYR A 51 -12.18 17.65 -1.48
CA TYR A 51 -11.77 16.27 -1.31
C TYR A 51 -12.66 15.34 -2.15
N PRO A 52 -12.10 14.28 -2.75
CA PRO A 52 -12.83 13.36 -3.61
C PRO A 52 -14.05 12.73 -2.92
N GLN A 53 -15.18 12.74 -3.65
CA GLN A 53 -16.44 12.15 -3.22
C GLN A 53 -17.02 11.31 -4.37
N GLY A 54 -17.38 10.06 -4.11
CA GLY A 54 -17.95 9.13 -5.08
C GLY A 54 -16.92 8.55 -6.03
N ARG A 55 -16.45 9.32 -7.02
CA ARG A 55 -15.40 8.89 -7.96
C ARG A 55 -14.16 9.76 -7.82
N TRP A 56 -12.99 9.12 -7.91
CA TRP A 56 -11.71 9.82 -7.83
C TRP A 56 -11.55 10.87 -8.94
N GLY A 57 -11.89 10.51 -10.17
CA GLY A 57 -11.71 11.37 -11.36
C GLY A 57 -12.62 12.60 -11.45
N ASP A 58 -13.67 12.69 -10.63
CA ASP A 58 -14.64 13.81 -10.69
C ASP A 58 -14.12 15.08 -9.99
N SER A 59 -13.02 14.95 -9.25
CA SER A 59 -12.48 16.00 -8.41
C SER A 59 -11.38 16.80 -9.11
N ARG A 60 -11.58 18.12 -9.25
CA ARG A 60 -10.59 19.07 -9.79
C ARG A 60 -9.51 19.35 -8.73
N ASN A 61 -8.79 18.32 -8.30
CA ASN A 61 -7.90 18.46 -7.15
C ASN A 61 -6.63 19.24 -7.49
N PRO A 62 -6.14 20.07 -6.55
CA PRO A 62 -4.78 20.58 -6.58
C PRO A 62 -3.77 19.43 -6.58
N SER A 63 -2.56 19.70 -7.09
CA SER A 63 -1.44 18.78 -6.97
C SER A 63 -1.18 18.39 -5.51
N TYR A 64 -0.69 17.17 -5.28
CA TYR A 64 -0.19 16.77 -3.97
C TYR A 64 0.92 17.72 -3.49
N GLY A 65 0.93 17.97 -2.19
CA GLY A 65 2.02 18.68 -1.52
C GLY A 65 3.36 17.96 -1.70
N ALA A 66 4.43 18.75 -1.67
CA ALA A 66 5.79 18.26 -1.76
C ALA A 66 6.12 17.29 -0.62
N LEU A 67 7.06 16.37 -0.89
CA LEU A 67 7.66 15.54 0.13
C LEU A 67 8.47 16.41 1.09
N SER A 68 8.23 16.26 2.39
CA SER A 68 8.93 17.03 3.44
C SER A 68 9.51 16.09 4.49
N ASP A 69 10.58 16.54 5.17
CA ASP A 69 11.24 15.76 6.22
C ASP A 69 10.29 15.35 7.35
N TYR A 70 9.25 16.16 7.61
CA TYR A 70 8.22 15.87 8.59
C TYR A 70 7.50 14.53 8.34
N GLN A 71 7.35 14.09 7.09
CA GLN A 71 6.72 12.81 6.74
C GLN A 71 7.56 11.59 7.14
N PHE A 72 8.85 11.82 7.41
CA PHE A 72 9.78 10.80 7.90
C PHE A 72 10.07 10.94 9.40
N MET A 73 9.57 11.98 10.06
CA MET A 73 9.64 12.12 11.51
C MET A 73 8.69 11.12 12.19
N ARG A 74 9.26 10.14 12.89
CA ARG A 74 8.53 9.03 13.50
C ARG A 74 8.46 9.18 15.04
N PRO A 75 7.44 8.62 15.71
CA PRO A 75 7.42 8.55 17.17
C PRO A 75 8.55 7.64 17.68
N ARG A 76 9.28 8.09 18.72
CA ARG A 76 10.47 7.39 19.28
C ARG A 76 10.27 5.90 19.54
N ALA A 77 9.09 5.48 19.99
CA ALA A 77 8.79 4.07 20.27
C ALA A 77 8.77 3.19 19.01
N ARG A 78 8.33 3.73 17.86
CA ARG A 78 8.35 3.03 16.58
C ARG A 78 9.78 2.86 16.07
N ASP A 79 10.61 3.88 16.26
CA ASP A 79 12.00 3.89 15.79
C ASP A 79 12.80 2.80 16.48
N LYS A 80 12.62 2.61 17.79
CA LYS A 80 13.27 1.52 18.52
C LYS A 80 12.94 0.15 17.92
N LYS A 81 11.66 -0.11 17.62
CA LYS A 81 11.21 -1.38 17.06
C LYS A 81 11.70 -1.60 15.63
N LEU A 82 11.68 -0.55 14.80
CA LEU A 82 12.23 -0.61 13.45
C LEU A 82 13.74 -0.86 13.49
N GLN A 83 14.47 -0.20 14.40
CA GLN A 83 15.89 -0.44 14.61
C GLN A 83 16.15 -1.91 14.99
N GLU A 84 15.44 -2.44 15.97
CA GLU A 84 15.60 -3.82 16.44
C GLU A 84 15.27 -4.85 15.34
N GLU A 85 14.21 -4.61 14.57
CA GLU A 85 13.73 -5.58 13.57
C GLU A 85 14.43 -5.45 12.21
N TRP A 86 14.89 -4.26 11.79
CA TRP A 86 15.36 -3.98 10.43
C TRP A 86 16.83 -3.57 10.32
N ALA A 87 17.49 -3.16 11.41
CA ALA A 87 18.91 -2.76 11.43
C ALA A 87 19.82 -3.97 11.76
N THR A 88 19.71 -5.04 10.98
CA THR A 88 20.57 -6.23 11.09
C THR A 88 21.48 -6.33 9.89
N PRO A 89 22.74 -6.78 10.02
CA PRO A 89 23.68 -6.82 8.89
C PRO A 89 23.10 -7.50 7.65
N LEU A 90 23.17 -6.82 6.50
CA LEU A 90 22.70 -7.33 5.21
C LEU A 90 23.92 -7.65 4.35
N LYS A 91 24.10 -8.93 3.99
CA LYS A 91 25.24 -9.40 3.18
C LYS A 91 24.86 -9.60 1.71
N SER A 92 23.57 -9.81 1.45
CA SER A 92 23.06 -10.15 0.13
C SER A 92 21.60 -9.74 -0.05
N ILE A 93 21.11 -9.80 -1.29
CA ILE A 93 19.69 -9.60 -1.59
C ILE A 93 18.79 -10.60 -0.85
N ASP A 94 19.28 -11.80 -0.56
CA ASP A 94 18.51 -12.83 0.13
C ASP A 94 18.18 -12.41 1.57
N ASP A 95 19.07 -11.68 2.25
CA ASP A 95 18.80 -11.12 3.58
C ASP A 95 17.66 -10.10 3.55
N ILE A 96 17.59 -9.31 2.48
CA ILE A 96 16.51 -8.34 2.26
C ILE A 96 15.20 -9.08 1.98
N GLN A 97 15.19 -10.04 1.06
CA GLN A 97 14.01 -10.87 0.77
C GLN A 97 13.47 -11.55 2.03
N GLU A 98 14.36 -12.04 2.89
CA GLU A 98 14.03 -12.67 4.17
C GLU A 98 13.35 -11.68 5.14
N LYS A 99 13.76 -10.41 5.18
CA LYS A 99 13.06 -9.37 5.97
C LYS A 99 11.63 -9.17 5.50
N PHE A 100 11.42 -8.98 4.20
CA PHE A 100 10.07 -8.81 3.65
C PHE A 100 9.20 -10.05 3.89
N LYS A 101 9.73 -11.26 3.68
CA LYS A 101 9.04 -12.51 4.00
C LYS A 101 8.62 -12.55 5.47
N ASN A 102 9.55 -12.28 6.38
CA ASN A 102 9.28 -12.35 7.81
C ASN A 102 8.28 -11.29 8.26
N HIS A 103 8.24 -10.12 7.62
CA HIS A 103 7.16 -9.16 7.83
C HIS A 103 5.81 -9.71 7.39
N CYS A 104 5.69 -10.23 6.17
CA CYS A 104 4.43 -10.80 5.67
C CYS A 104 3.94 -11.99 6.51
N LEU A 105 4.84 -12.79 7.08
CA LEU A 105 4.50 -13.90 7.99
C LEU A 105 4.19 -13.44 9.43
N GLY A 106 4.19 -12.14 9.70
CA GLY A 106 3.90 -11.57 11.02
C GLY A 106 5.01 -11.76 12.06
N LYS A 107 6.20 -12.20 11.64
CA LYS A 107 7.38 -12.33 12.52
C LYS A 107 8.03 -10.96 12.80
N LEU A 108 7.95 -10.03 11.86
CA LEU A 108 8.29 -8.62 12.08
C LEU A 108 7.00 -7.81 12.18
N ARG A 109 6.85 -7.05 13.25
CA ARG A 109 5.64 -6.27 13.50
C ARG A 109 5.72 -4.85 12.92
N SER A 110 6.91 -4.41 12.49
CA SER A 110 7.15 -3.11 11.85
C SER A 110 7.60 -3.26 10.40
N SER A 111 7.46 -2.17 9.64
CA SER A 111 7.98 -2.05 8.26
C SER A 111 8.37 -0.59 7.98
N PRO A 112 9.43 -0.32 7.21
CA PRO A 112 9.78 1.03 6.75
C PRO A 112 8.63 1.69 5.96
N TRP A 113 7.88 0.91 5.18
CA TRP A 113 6.78 1.37 4.31
C TRP A 113 5.42 1.43 4.98
N SER A 114 5.32 1.10 6.26
CA SER A 114 4.07 1.16 6.99
C SER A 114 4.18 2.13 8.17
N GLU A 115 3.07 2.80 8.47
CA GLU A 115 2.76 3.57 9.67
C GLU A 115 1.83 2.79 10.63
N LEU A 116 1.33 1.63 10.21
CA LEU A 116 0.48 0.76 11.01
C LEU A 116 1.34 -0.11 11.94
N ASP A 117 0.74 -0.68 12.99
CA ASP A 117 1.40 -1.66 13.87
C ASP A 117 0.85 -3.05 13.55
N GLY A 118 1.72 -3.95 13.13
CA GLY A 118 1.34 -5.30 12.69
C GLY A 118 0.63 -5.36 11.34
N LEU A 119 0.25 -6.58 10.97
CA LEU A 119 -0.45 -6.88 9.71
C LEU A 119 -1.95 -6.63 9.83
N GLN A 120 -2.56 -6.19 8.75
CA GLN A 120 -4.02 -6.08 8.67
C GLN A 120 -4.67 -7.48 8.65
N PRO A 121 -5.90 -7.63 9.17
CA PRO A 121 -6.59 -8.93 9.19
C PRO A 121 -6.67 -9.59 7.81
N GLU A 122 -6.92 -8.82 6.74
CA GLU A 122 -7.01 -9.32 5.37
C GLU A 122 -5.69 -9.89 4.85
N THR A 123 -4.53 -9.38 5.30
CA THR A 123 -3.22 -9.89 4.89
C THR A 123 -3.04 -11.36 5.30
N LYS A 124 -3.66 -11.79 6.41
CA LYS A 124 -3.59 -13.19 6.87
C LYS A 124 -4.19 -14.18 5.87
N ILE A 125 -5.06 -13.72 4.97
CA ILE A 125 -5.66 -14.57 3.93
C ILE A 125 -4.59 -15.02 2.91
N ILE A 126 -3.59 -14.17 2.63
CA ILE A 126 -2.61 -14.37 1.56
C ILE A 126 -1.14 -14.36 2.03
N HIS A 127 -0.91 -14.34 3.35
CA HIS A 127 0.42 -14.12 3.93
C HIS A 127 1.48 -15.16 3.54
N GLU A 128 1.12 -16.43 3.39
CA GLU A 128 2.06 -17.47 2.96
C GLU A 128 2.50 -17.28 1.51
N GLN A 129 1.55 -16.91 0.64
CA GLN A 129 1.79 -16.59 -0.76
C GLN A 129 2.71 -15.37 -0.84
N LEU A 130 2.42 -14.31 -0.06
CA LEU A 130 3.27 -13.13 0.11
C LEU A 130 4.70 -13.51 0.54
N GLY A 131 4.85 -14.43 1.50
CA GLY A 131 6.17 -14.93 1.89
C GLY A 131 6.93 -15.57 0.71
N LYS A 132 6.26 -16.40 -0.08
CA LYS A 132 6.86 -17.09 -1.24
C LYS A 132 7.26 -16.12 -2.36
N ILE A 133 6.46 -15.10 -2.65
CA ILE A 133 6.77 -14.09 -3.67
C ILE A 133 7.95 -13.19 -3.27
N ASN A 134 8.05 -12.83 -1.98
CA ASN A 134 9.19 -12.06 -1.47
C ASN A 134 10.52 -12.82 -1.64
N LEU A 135 10.55 -14.12 -1.33
CA LEU A 135 11.71 -14.99 -1.57
C LEU A 135 12.05 -15.20 -3.07
N LYS A 136 11.19 -14.75 -3.99
CA LYS A 136 11.46 -14.76 -5.44
C LYS A 136 12.00 -13.42 -5.94
N GLY A 137 12.20 -12.44 -5.07
CA GLY A 137 12.73 -11.11 -5.41
C GLY A 137 11.67 -10.05 -5.76
N PHE A 138 10.41 -10.29 -5.41
CA PHE A 138 9.33 -9.31 -5.55
C PHE A 138 8.97 -8.78 -4.16
N LEU A 139 9.62 -7.69 -3.77
CA LEU A 139 9.64 -7.15 -2.40
C LEU A 139 8.36 -6.35 -2.10
N THR A 140 7.34 -6.99 -1.54
CA THR A 140 5.98 -6.45 -1.40
C THR A 140 5.86 -5.40 -0.29
N ILE A 141 5.26 -4.25 -0.60
CA ILE A 141 5.01 -3.16 0.36
C ILE A 141 3.52 -2.88 0.60
N ASN A 142 2.64 -3.40 -0.26
CA ASN A 142 1.20 -3.27 -0.13
C ASN A 142 0.48 -4.42 -0.86
N SER A 143 -0.69 -4.82 -0.37
CA SER A 143 -1.47 -5.94 -0.92
C SER A 143 -2.90 -5.95 -0.40
N GLN A 144 -3.86 -6.42 -1.21
CA GLN A 144 -5.18 -6.88 -0.75
C GLN A 144 -5.59 -8.15 -1.51
N PRO A 145 -6.34 -9.07 -0.87
CA PRO A 145 -6.86 -10.27 -1.53
C PRO A 145 -7.99 -9.92 -2.51
N ALA A 146 -8.33 -10.87 -3.39
CA ALA A 146 -9.61 -10.82 -4.09
C ALA A 146 -10.75 -11.13 -3.10
N VAL A 147 -11.85 -10.39 -3.20
CA VAL A 147 -13.06 -10.61 -2.41
C VAL A 147 -14.26 -10.51 -3.33
N ASN A 148 -15.06 -11.58 -3.35
CA ASN A 148 -16.25 -11.67 -4.18
C ASN A 148 -17.51 -11.73 -3.31
N GLY A 149 -18.07 -10.56 -2.98
CA GLY A 149 -19.35 -10.47 -2.28
C GLY A 149 -19.32 -11.00 -0.84
N GLU A 150 -18.29 -10.66 -0.07
CA GLU A 150 -18.26 -10.99 1.36
C GLU A 150 -19.20 -10.07 2.15
N ARG A 151 -19.74 -10.54 3.26
CA ARG A 151 -20.61 -9.74 4.12
C ARG A 151 -19.88 -8.48 4.61
N SER A 152 -20.60 -7.36 4.58
CA SER A 152 -20.07 -6.06 5.04
C SER A 152 -19.75 -5.98 6.53
N ASP A 153 -20.18 -6.95 7.33
CA ASP A 153 -19.83 -7.10 8.75
C ASP A 153 -18.78 -8.21 9.01
N SER A 154 -18.14 -8.72 7.95
CA SER A 154 -17.04 -9.68 8.07
C SER A 154 -15.86 -9.10 8.88
N PRO A 155 -15.30 -9.85 9.85
CA PRO A 155 -14.20 -9.38 10.70
C PRO A 155 -12.88 -9.19 9.94
N SER A 156 -12.70 -9.80 8.77
CA SER A 156 -11.49 -9.67 7.95
C SER A 156 -11.59 -8.47 7.01
N VAL A 157 -12.62 -8.43 6.16
CA VAL A 157 -12.74 -7.49 5.01
C VAL A 157 -13.99 -6.61 5.02
N GLY A 158 -14.95 -6.85 5.93
CA GLY A 158 -16.22 -6.12 5.98
C GLY A 158 -16.12 -4.68 6.48
N TRP A 159 -16.76 -3.73 5.78
CA TRP A 159 -16.91 -2.31 6.14
C TRP A 159 -18.26 -1.76 5.66
N GLY A 160 -18.66 -0.58 6.15
CA GLY A 160 -19.85 0.15 5.66
C GLY A 160 -21.16 -0.12 6.42
N GLY A 161 -21.09 -0.93 7.48
CA GLY A 161 -22.23 -1.32 8.32
C GLY A 161 -22.86 -2.63 7.85
N PRO A 162 -23.70 -3.28 8.67
CA PRO A 162 -24.24 -4.62 8.38
C PRO A 162 -25.27 -4.62 7.24
N GLY A 163 -25.46 -5.80 6.64
CA GLY A 163 -26.51 -6.06 5.64
C GLY A 163 -26.13 -5.75 4.18
N GLY A 164 -24.89 -5.36 3.92
CA GLY A 164 -24.33 -5.17 2.59
C GLY A 164 -23.30 -6.23 2.20
N TYR A 165 -22.68 -6.02 1.05
CA TYR A 165 -21.63 -6.87 0.50
C TYR A 165 -20.45 -6.02 0.03
N VAL A 166 -19.24 -6.51 0.26
CA VAL A 166 -17.98 -5.86 -0.12
C VAL A 166 -17.22 -6.70 -1.13
N TYR A 167 -16.46 -6.02 -1.97
CA TYR A 167 -15.74 -6.59 -3.09
C TYR A 167 -14.34 -5.97 -3.18
N GLN A 168 -13.37 -6.79 -3.59
CA GLN A 168 -11.98 -6.38 -3.79
C GLN A 168 -11.41 -7.07 -5.03
N LYS A 169 -10.70 -6.32 -5.87
CA LYS A 169 -9.76 -6.89 -6.85
C LYS A 169 -8.47 -7.27 -6.13
N ALA A 170 -7.84 -8.37 -6.53
CA ALA A 170 -6.51 -8.69 -6.01
C ALA A 170 -5.50 -7.62 -6.41
N TYR A 171 -4.69 -7.18 -5.45
CA TYR A 171 -3.69 -6.13 -5.65
C TYR A 171 -2.36 -6.53 -5.01
N LEU A 172 -1.27 -6.23 -5.72
CA LEU A 172 0.09 -6.32 -5.21
C LEU A 172 0.88 -5.07 -5.60
N GLU A 173 1.65 -4.57 -4.63
CA GLU A 173 2.62 -3.51 -4.84
C GLU A 173 3.98 -3.94 -4.33
N PHE A 174 5.02 -3.88 -5.16
CA PHE A 174 6.34 -4.39 -4.81
C PHE A 174 7.48 -3.70 -5.55
N PHE A 175 8.68 -3.80 -4.97
CA PHE A 175 9.92 -3.52 -5.69
C PHE A 175 10.47 -4.80 -6.33
N CYS A 176 10.99 -4.71 -7.55
CA CYS A 176 11.72 -5.81 -8.18
C CYS A 176 12.81 -5.31 -9.15
N SER A 177 13.77 -6.17 -9.47
CA SER A 177 14.80 -5.89 -10.48
C SER A 177 14.19 -5.84 -11.89
N LEU A 178 14.91 -5.22 -12.83
CA LEU A 178 14.49 -5.16 -14.23
C LEU A 178 14.23 -6.56 -14.83
N ASP A 179 15.12 -7.52 -14.61
CA ASP A 179 14.95 -8.90 -15.10
C ASP A 179 13.64 -9.55 -14.61
N LYS A 180 13.24 -9.26 -13.37
CA LYS A 180 12.00 -9.79 -12.77
C LYS A 180 10.78 -9.07 -13.34
N LEU A 181 10.88 -7.75 -13.56
CA LEU A 181 9.86 -6.98 -14.25
C LEU A 181 9.62 -7.49 -15.67
N ASP A 182 10.69 -7.71 -16.44
CA ASP A 182 10.58 -8.23 -17.82
C ASP A 182 9.91 -9.60 -17.86
N ALA A 183 10.25 -10.49 -16.91
CA ALA A 183 9.61 -11.79 -16.77
C ALA A 183 8.13 -11.66 -16.42
N LEU A 184 7.77 -10.75 -15.51
CA LEU A 184 6.40 -10.46 -15.11
C LEU A 184 5.57 -9.92 -16.29
N VAL A 185 6.10 -8.93 -17.01
CA VAL A 185 5.42 -8.28 -18.15
C VAL A 185 5.14 -9.30 -19.26
N LYS A 186 6.13 -10.14 -19.59
CA LYS A 186 5.93 -11.25 -20.54
C LYS A 186 4.81 -12.19 -20.12
N LYS A 187 4.67 -12.47 -18.82
CA LYS A 187 3.58 -13.29 -18.28
C LYS A 187 2.25 -12.55 -18.35
N CYS A 188 2.20 -11.26 -18.02
CA CYS A 188 0.96 -10.46 -18.10
C CYS A 188 0.35 -10.46 -19.51
N ASN A 189 1.16 -10.56 -20.57
CA ASN A 189 0.65 -10.70 -21.94
C ASN A 189 -0.21 -11.95 -22.16
N SER A 190 -0.09 -12.97 -21.30
CA SER A 190 -0.91 -14.19 -21.33
C SER A 190 -2.18 -14.09 -20.47
N PHE A 191 -2.34 -13.02 -19.68
CA PHE A 191 -3.47 -12.81 -18.76
C PHE A 191 -4.07 -11.43 -18.99
N SER A 192 -5.11 -11.36 -19.82
CA SER A 192 -5.76 -10.09 -20.19
C SER A 192 -6.43 -9.36 -19.03
N SER A 193 -6.68 -10.03 -17.90
CA SER A 193 -7.23 -9.43 -16.69
C SER A 193 -6.18 -8.63 -15.90
N LEU A 194 -4.88 -8.87 -16.11
CA LEU A 194 -3.82 -8.23 -15.35
C LEU A 194 -3.51 -6.84 -15.90
N THR A 195 -3.57 -5.84 -15.02
CA THR A 195 -3.12 -4.48 -15.29
C THR A 195 -1.98 -4.11 -14.38
N TYR A 196 -0.96 -3.43 -14.91
CA TYR A 196 0.20 -3.02 -14.15
C TYR A 196 0.69 -1.62 -14.51
N VAL A 197 1.33 -0.98 -13.54
CA VAL A 197 2.09 0.27 -13.68
C VAL A 197 3.43 0.07 -12.99
N ALA A 198 4.53 0.21 -13.71
CA ALA A 198 5.89 0.01 -13.20
C ALA A 198 6.75 1.24 -13.45
N VAL A 199 7.43 1.74 -12.43
CA VAL A 199 8.27 2.94 -12.53
C VAL A 199 9.55 2.81 -11.70
N ASN A 200 10.69 3.23 -12.26
CA ASN A 200 11.95 3.30 -11.51
C ASN A 200 12.16 4.68 -10.86
N LYS A 201 13.20 4.83 -10.04
CA LYS A 201 13.54 6.10 -9.37
C LYS A 201 13.70 7.27 -10.36
N LYS A 202 14.21 7.00 -11.57
CA LYS A 202 14.42 7.99 -12.64
C LYS A 202 13.13 8.42 -13.35
N GLY A 203 12.00 7.76 -13.07
CA GLY A 203 10.71 8.03 -13.70
C GLY A 203 10.50 7.31 -15.03
N ASN A 204 11.33 6.32 -15.38
CA ASN A 204 11.04 5.48 -16.55
C ASN A 204 9.84 4.59 -16.26
N LEU A 205 8.76 4.84 -16.98
CA LEU A 205 7.47 4.21 -16.80
C LEU A 205 7.24 3.10 -17.84
N LEU A 206 6.70 1.98 -17.39
CA LEU A 206 6.17 0.90 -18.21
C LEU A 206 4.77 0.53 -17.69
N SER A 207 3.77 0.52 -18.57
CA SER A 207 2.37 0.30 -18.18
C SER A 207 1.60 -0.34 -19.32
N ASN A 208 0.57 -1.12 -19.00
CA ASN A 208 -0.43 -1.60 -19.97
C ASN A 208 -1.80 -0.90 -19.83
N ILE A 209 -1.87 0.16 -19.02
CA ILE A 209 -3.02 1.05 -18.87
C ILE A 209 -2.63 2.51 -19.16
N GLY A 210 -3.61 3.33 -19.53
CA GLY A 210 -3.45 4.76 -19.77
C GLY A 210 -3.17 5.54 -18.48
N LEU A 211 -2.46 6.66 -18.60
CA LEU A 211 -2.08 7.50 -17.45
C LEU A 211 -3.27 8.13 -16.71
N THR A 212 -4.43 8.17 -17.35
CA THR A 212 -5.69 8.72 -16.81
C THR A 212 -6.66 7.63 -16.37
N ASP A 213 -6.29 6.34 -16.51
CA ASP A 213 -7.18 5.23 -16.22
C ASP A 213 -7.25 4.99 -14.72
N VAL A 214 -8.33 5.44 -14.09
CA VAL A 214 -8.61 5.18 -12.68
C VAL A 214 -9.33 3.84 -12.54
N ASN A 215 -8.72 2.90 -11.83
CA ASN A 215 -9.27 1.57 -11.60
C ASN A 215 -9.81 1.44 -10.18
N ALA A 216 -11.12 1.21 -10.03
CA ALA A 216 -11.71 0.88 -8.73
C ALA A 216 -11.30 -0.54 -8.31
N VAL A 217 -10.71 -0.66 -7.11
CA VAL A 217 -10.19 -1.95 -6.59
C VAL A 217 -10.90 -2.41 -5.33
N THR A 218 -11.67 -1.55 -4.67
CA THR A 218 -12.53 -1.93 -3.54
C THR A 218 -13.84 -1.19 -3.64
N TRP A 219 -14.96 -1.90 -3.54
CA TRP A 219 -16.31 -1.31 -3.55
C TRP A 219 -17.28 -2.09 -2.67
N GLY A 220 -18.43 -1.50 -2.38
CA GLY A 220 -19.47 -2.09 -1.56
C GLY A 220 -20.86 -1.70 -2.02
N VAL A 221 -21.79 -2.65 -1.88
CA VAL A 221 -23.22 -2.51 -2.17
C VAL A 221 -23.98 -2.67 -0.87
N PHE A 222 -24.81 -1.69 -0.52
CA PHE A 222 -25.50 -1.63 0.77
C PHE A 222 -26.99 -1.38 0.60
N PRO A 223 -27.85 -1.84 1.54
CA PRO A 223 -29.28 -1.59 1.48
C PRO A 223 -29.60 -0.09 1.43
N ALA A 224 -30.43 0.32 0.47
CA ALA A 224 -30.91 1.69 0.29
C ALA A 224 -29.80 2.76 0.18
N LYS A 225 -28.64 2.41 -0.39
CA LYS A 225 -27.54 3.35 -0.67
C LYS A 225 -27.01 3.14 -2.09
N GLU A 226 -26.43 4.19 -2.65
CA GLU A 226 -25.60 4.09 -3.86
C GLU A 226 -24.33 3.26 -3.57
N ILE A 227 -23.68 2.80 -4.65
CA ILE A 227 -22.41 2.08 -4.56
C ILE A 227 -21.33 3.00 -3.99
N ILE A 228 -20.55 2.48 -3.05
CA ILE A 228 -19.39 3.18 -2.49
C ILE A 228 -18.14 2.48 -2.99
N GLN A 229 -17.19 3.22 -3.57
CA GLN A 229 -15.93 2.69 -4.13
C GLN A 229 -14.70 3.40 -3.51
N PRO A 230 -14.35 3.05 -2.26
CA PRO A 230 -13.46 3.90 -1.46
C PRO A 230 -11.97 3.78 -1.77
N THR A 231 -11.59 2.85 -2.66
CA THR A 231 -10.19 2.58 -2.98
C THR A 231 -10.02 2.42 -4.49
N VAL A 232 -9.07 3.18 -5.03
CA VAL A 232 -8.69 3.14 -6.45
C VAL A 232 -7.19 2.93 -6.64
N VAL A 233 -6.82 2.47 -7.84
CA VAL A 233 -5.47 2.58 -8.40
C VAL A 233 -5.52 3.68 -9.45
N ASP A 234 -4.69 4.70 -9.28
CA ASP A 234 -4.61 5.87 -10.16
C ASP A 234 -3.14 6.08 -10.58
N PRO A 235 -2.78 5.95 -11.88
CA PRO A 235 -1.41 6.12 -12.35
C PRO A 235 -0.82 7.49 -12.04
N ALA A 236 -1.62 8.56 -12.05
CA ALA A 236 -1.14 9.91 -11.71
C ALA A 236 -0.71 9.98 -10.23
N SER A 237 -1.56 9.48 -9.33
CA SER A 237 -1.23 9.34 -7.90
C SER A 237 -0.04 8.40 -7.66
N PHE A 238 0.12 7.34 -8.46
CA PHE A 238 1.25 6.42 -8.36
C PHE A 238 2.59 7.12 -8.66
N MET A 239 2.61 8.00 -9.65
CA MET A 239 3.79 8.80 -9.99
C MET A 239 4.19 9.78 -8.88
N VAL A 240 3.24 10.21 -8.06
CA VAL A 240 3.49 11.06 -6.87
C VAL A 240 3.93 10.21 -5.68
N TRP A 241 3.36 9.03 -5.52
CA TRP A 241 3.71 8.07 -4.48
C TRP A 241 5.14 7.52 -4.66
N LYS A 242 5.56 7.25 -5.90
CA LYS A 242 6.87 6.64 -6.20
C LYS A 242 8.01 7.36 -5.47
N ASP A 243 7.98 8.69 -5.41
CA ASP A 243 9.05 9.49 -4.83
C ASP A 243 9.18 9.18 -3.33
N GLU A 244 8.05 9.08 -2.63
CA GLU A 244 8.02 8.69 -1.22
C GLU A 244 8.46 7.23 -1.05
N ALA A 245 7.91 6.32 -1.87
CA ALA A 245 8.22 4.90 -1.82
C ALA A 245 9.71 4.64 -1.97
N PHE A 246 10.38 5.33 -2.91
CA PHE A 246 11.81 5.25 -3.11
C PHE A 246 12.58 5.92 -1.97
N GLU A 247 12.21 7.12 -1.50
CA GLU A 247 12.88 7.80 -0.38
C GLU A 247 12.83 7.03 0.95
N ILE A 248 11.84 6.15 1.15
CA ILE A 248 11.79 5.28 2.34
C ILE A 248 13.01 4.35 2.42
N TRP A 249 13.57 3.89 1.30
CA TRP A 249 14.79 3.08 1.30
C TRP A 249 15.96 3.82 1.97
N SER A 250 16.19 5.08 1.61
CA SER A 250 17.28 5.91 2.13
C SER A 250 16.95 6.47 3.52
N ARG A 251 15.84 7.21 3.64
CA ARG A 251 15.50 8.01 4.82
C ARG A 251 14.94 7.20 5.99
N SER A 252 14.51 5.96 5.76
CA SER A 252 13.94 5.12 6.81
C SER A 252 14.73 3.86 7.08
N TRP A 253 15.11 3.09 6.05
CA TRP A 253 15.82 1.83 6.30
C TRP A 253 17.34 1.99 6.31
N SER A 254 17.93 2.58 5.26
CA SER A 254 19.38 2.82 5.20
C SER A 254 19.85 3.72 6.35
N ALA A 255 19.05 4.73 6.72
CA ALA A 255 19.33 5.62 7.85
C ALA A 255 19.46 4.92 9.23
N LEU A 256 19.06 3.65 9.37
CA LEU A 256 19.23 2.88 10.60
C LEU A 256 20.67 2.37 10.80
N TYR A 257 21.47 2.37 9.74
CA TYR A 257 22.86 1.91 9.76
C TYR A 257 23.81 3.10 9.95
N PRO A 258 25.01 2.88 10.52
CA PRO A 258 26.05 3.89 10.57
C PRO A 258 26.66 4.15 9.17
N ASP A 259 27.34 5.28 9.01
CA ASP A 259 28.05 5.59 7.77
C ASP A 259 29.18 4.60 7.52
N GLY A 260 29.34 4.18 6.25
CA GLY A 260 30.32 3.15 5.86
C GLY A 260 29.87 1.71 6.06
N ASP A 261 28.68 1.45 6.61
CA ASP A 261 28.14 0.09 6.73
C ASP A 261 27.82 -0.49 5.34
N PRO A 262 28.32 -1.70 4.98
CA PRO A 262 28.04 -2.33 3.70
C PRO A 262 26.55 -2.53 3.41
N SER A 263 25.72 -2.66 4.46
CA SER A 263 24.26 -2.79 4.34
C SER A 263 23.64 -1.56 3.69
N LYS A 264 24.19 -0.35 3.92
CA LYS A 264 23.73 0.88 3.24
C LYS A 264 23.92 0.79 1.73
N ASN A 265 25.11 0.38 1.30
CA ASN A 265 25.45 0.27 -0.12
C ASN A 265 24.49 -0.66 -0.85
N LEU A 266 24.16 -1.81 -0.24
CA LEU A 266 23.21 -2.76 -0.81
C LEU A 266 21.79 -2.17 -0.94
N LEU A 267 21.31 -1.44 0.08
CA LEU A 267 20.01 -0.79 0.04
C LEU A 267 19.97 0.34 -1.01
N GLU A 268 21.07 1.07 -1.19
CA GLU A 268 21.22 2.10 -2.22
C GLU A 268 21.28 1.52 -3.64
N GLU A 269 21.97 0.39 -3.82
CA GLU A 269 22.01 -0.34 -5.08
C GLU A 269 20.60 -0.78 -5.50
N ILE A 270 19.82 -1.35 -4.57
CA ILE A 270 18.44 -1.76 -4.83
C ILE A 270 17.57 -0.55 -5.15
N GLN A 271 17.64 0.51 -4.33
CA GLN A 271 16.86 1.73 -4.54
C GLN A 271 17.12 2.35 -5.93
N SER A 272 18.36 2.31 -6.40
CA SER A 272 18.76 2.93 -7.67
C SER A 272 18.46 2.08 -8.91
N SER A 273 18.39 0.75 -8.77
CA SER A 273 18.23 -0.19 -9.88
C SER A 273 16.83 -0.82 -10.01
N TYR A 274 16.03 -0.82 -8.94
CA TYR A 274 14.72 -1.49 -8.93
C TYR A 274 13.60 -0.63 -9.51
N TYR A 275 12.53 -1.31 -9.90
CA TYR A 275 11.23 -0.73 -10.26
C TYR A 275 10.25 -0.94 -9.13
N LEU A 276 9.44 0.09 -8.85
CA LEU A 276 8.20 -0.02 -8.08
C LEU A 276 7.08 -0.42 -9.04
N VAL A 277 6.33 -1.45 -8.69
CA VAL A 277 5.28 -2.02 -9.54
C VAL A 277 3.97 -2.10 -8.76
N SER A 278 2.90 -1.58 -9.36
CA SER A 278 1.51 -1.81 -8.98
C SER A 278 0.91 -2.83 -9.94
N LEU A 279 0.30 -3.90 -9.43
CA LEU A 279 -0.32 -4.98 -10.20
C LEU A 279 -1.73 -5.24 -9.66
N VAL A 280 -2.71 -5.26 -10.55
CA VAL A 280 -4.12 -5.54 -10.25
C VAL A 280 -4.61 -6.68 -11.13
N ASP A 281 -5.28 -7.66 -10.53
CA ASP A 281 -6.10 -8.61 -11.29
C ASP A 281 -7.54 -8.11 -11.36
N ASN A 282 -8.02 -7.82 -12.57
CA ASN A 282 -9.38 -7.34 -12.79
C ASN A 282 -10.43 -8.45 -12.73
N ASN A 283 -10.00 -9.71 -12.74
CA ASN A 283 -10.87 -10.85 -12.52
C ASN A 283 -11.01 -11.13 -11.02
N TYR A 284 -11.90 -10.40 -10.35
CA TYR A 284 -12.13 -10.53 -8.91
C TYR A 284 -13.01 -11.75 -8.53
N MET A 285 -13.52 -12.47 -9.52
CA MET A 285 -14.41 -13.61 -9.32
C MET A 285 -13.66 -14.91 -8.98
N ASP A 286 -12.39 -15.00 -9.40
CA ASP A 286 -11.56 -16.20 -9.34
C ASP A 286 -10.50 -16.15 -8.23
#